data_AF-A0A8T1VFT5-F1
#
_entry.id   AF-A0A8T1VFT5-F1
#
_cell.length_a   1.000
_cell.length_b   1.000
_cell.length_c   1.000
_cell.angle_alpha   90.00
_cell.angle_beta   90.00
_cell.angle_gamma   90.00
#
_symmetry.space_group_name_H-M   'P 1'
#
loop_
_entity.id
_entity.type
_entity.pdbx_description
1 polymer ?
#
loop_
_entity_poly.entity_id
_entity_poly.type
_entity_poly.pdbx_seq_one_letter_code
_entity_poly.pdbx_strand_id
1 'polypeptide(L)'
;MPKVLLCGAVQGHWELLFERARKLNAAAKDKPFDALVCVGRCFPLPVEYLTGAGKQTPLPTYFLPAHEAARSWQEDATQTEVFDRLSAAEQLSEPVEVGDGFFCLAGAGVATIAGLKVAYVSGTETHGQEDEKGTLLTYSKASVNALVQQLLASGDQGDADFLFTAEYPTSFQLLLPEQQLPHGLQAMRGSATVRAIVQQVHPKYHITSRGGDGTRGDVFYQRLPYVSEVAGTGRKQLTRLIGLSGVNKVKDKARKYLHALQVVPFAQQSAEERHRVDIPAGTTQNPYLHAMLDEATSRTGEPDAKRRKVDPAATGGLSAEQIEQLTAKSRGGEQFFYDQRLALKGQRKGGLLPGQNNQQQQQQRRRNNRPLVADRAECWFCLSTPTLERHLIVSIGQEAYLAMPKGAICGDHLLIVPIAHEASTLALSDATWREMERFKAALRRYFASQDKELLVIDRNVATLGATHCHLQIVGVPKEKAGAARRVFEAEGEKYHVKFHELLRGADEKADEKANAPSTTGPLELLRQQTDGKSFLYAELPDGEGGTTRLLHDVEGKHYVQFGRHAASCLLDMPRRANWKFCVVTKPEEEKLTQTFKRQWKPFDFTLEEDEGE
;
A
#
# COMPACT_ATOMS: atom_id res chain seq x y z
N MET A 1 7.33 4.86 30.92
CA MET A 1 6.47 4.61 29.75
C MET A 1 5.45 3.55 30.13
N PRO A 2 4.16 3.91 30.21
CA PRO A 2 3.09 2.98 30.54
C PRO A 2 3.03 1.81 29.55
N LYS A 3 2.68 0.64 30.08
CA LYS A 3 2.55 -0.62 29.37
C LYS A 3 1.13 -1.15 29.56
N VAL A 4 0.37 -1.19 28.49
CA VAL A 4 -1.06 -1.56 28.51
C VAL A 4 -1.30 -2.88 27.78
N LEU A 5 -2.23 -3.68 28.32
CA LEU A 5 -2.81 -4.82 27.61
C LEU A 5 -4.11 -4.38 26.96
N LEU A 6 -4.25 -4.65 25.67
CA LEU A 6 -5.44 -4.39 24.89
C LEU A 6 -6.10 -5.72 24.54
N CYS A 7 -7.40 -5.82 24.81
CA CYS A 7 -8.22 -6.98 24.52
C CYS A 7 -9.36 -6.61 23.56
N GLY A 8 -9.68 -7.52 22.65
CA GLY A 8 -10.93 -7.45 21.90
C GLY A 8 -12.14 -7.82 22.76
N ALA A 9 -13.23 -8.20 22.10
CA ALA A 9 -14.49 -8.55 22.76
C ALA A 9 -14.31 -9.71 23.73
N VAL A 10 -14.85 -9.60 24.95
CA VAL A 10 -14.73 -10.61 26.01
C VAL A 10 -15.88 -11.61 25.98
N GLN A 11 -17.11 -11.12 25.79
CA GLN A 11 -18.33 -11.93 25.69
C GLN A 11 -18.49 -12.97 26.80
N GLY A 12 -18.37 -12.53 28.06
CA GLY A 12 -18.47 -13.44 29.20
C GLY A 12 -17.25 -14.32 29.47
N HIS A 13 -16.24 -14.37 28.58
CA HIS A 13 -15.02 -15.17 28.78
C HIS A 13 -14.00 -14.47 29.71
N TRP A 14 -14.47 -13.79 30.75
CA TRP A 14 -13.65 -13.00 31.66
C TRP A 14 -12.61 -13.80 32.42
N GLU A 15 -12.97 -15.00 32.90
CA GLU A 15 -12.01 -15.86 33.61
C GLU A 15 -10.85 -16.29 32.72
N LEU A 16 -11.12 -16.66 31.47
CA LEU A 16 -10.09 -17.01 30.51
C LEU A 16 -9.15 -15.82 30.24
N LEU A 17 -9.72 -14.62 30.09
CA LEU A 17 -8.96 -13.39 29.90
C LEU A 17 -8.11 -13.06 31.14
N PHE A 18 -8.71 -13.06 32.33
CA PHE A 18 -8.02 -12.69 33.57
C PHE A 18 -6.93 -13.68 33.95
N GLU A 19 -7.15 -14.99 33.79
CA GLU A 19 -6.10 -15.98 34.00
C GLU A 19 -4.88 -15.72 33.08
N ARG A 20 -5.15 -15.40 31.81
CA ARG A 20 -4.09 -15.07 30.85
C ARG A 20 -3.40 -13.75 31.17
N ALA A 21 -4.14 -12.73 31.61
CA ALA A 21 -3.58 -11.45 32.04
C ALA A 21 -2.68 -11.62 33.28
N ARG A 22 -3.09 -12.40 34.29
CA ARG A 22 -2.24 -12.74 35.46
C ARG A 22 -0.93 -13.38 35.02
N LYS A 23 -1.00 -14.38 34.13
CA LYS A 23 0.19 -15.06 33.59
C LYS A 23 1.12 -14.10 32.84
N LEU A 24 0.57 -13.24 31.98
CA LEU A 24 1.37 -12.26 31.24
C LEU A 24 1.99 -11.20 32.14
N ASN A 25 1.26 -10.75 33.17
CA ASN A 25 1.76 -9.77 34.12
C ASN A 25 2.86 -10.36 35.01
N ALA A 26 2.67 -11.57 35.54
CA ALA A 26 3.69 -12.29 36.30
C ALA A 26 4.97 -12.54 35.46
N ALA A 27 4.81 -12.87 34.17
CA ALA A 27 5.94 -13.06 33.27
C ALA A 27 6.72 -11.76 32.95
N ALA A 28 6.10 -10.60 33.17
CA ALA A 28 6.70 -9.30 32.86
C ALA A 28 7.68 -8.78 33.94
N LYS A 29 7.84 -9.51 35.06
CA LYS A 29 8.79 -9.24 36.16
C LYS A 29 8.86 -7.74 36.51
N ASP A 30 9.96 -7.08 36.17
CA ASP A 30 10.31 -5.70 36.57
C ASP A 30 9.54 -4.61 35.79
N LYS A 31 8.70 -4.98 34.82
CA LYS A 31 7.88 -4.06 34.02
C LYS A 31 6.45 -4.59 33.90
N PRO A 32 5.68 -4.61 35.01
CA PRO A 32 4.28 -5.02 35.01
C PRO A 32 3.46 -4.14 34.05
N PHE A 33 2.28 -4.64 33.69
CA PHE A 33 1.31 -3.86 32.94
C PHE A 33 0.57 -2.91 33.89
N ASP A 34 0.28 -1.69 33.42
CA ASP A 34 -0.39 -0.66 34.22
C ASP A 34 -1.92 -0.75 34.10
N ALA A 35 -2.43 -1.26 32.97
CA ALA A 35 -3.87 -1.42 32.74
C ALA A 35 -4.17 -2.52 31.72
N LEU A 36 -5.39 -3.08 31.82
CA LEU A 36 -6.04 -3.91 30.81
C LEU A 36 -7.23 -3.15 30.22
N VAL A 37 -7.31 -2.99 28.91
CA VAL A 37 -8.45 -2.34 28.24
C VAL A 37 -9.12 -3.32 27.29
N CYS A 38 -10.40 -3.58 27.47
CA CYS A 38 -11.21 -4.47 26.62
C CYS A 38 -12.13 -3.64 25.73
N VAL A 39 -12.16 -3.92 24.43
CA VAL A 39 -12.95 -3.15 23.44
C VAL A 39 -13.93 -4.06 22.74
N GLY A 40 -15.20 -3.67 22.67
CA GLY A 40 -16.25 -4.41 21.95
C GLY A 40 -17.26 -5.06 22.90
N ARG A 41 -17.77 -6.24 22.52
CA ARG A 41 -18.78 -6.97 23.30
C ARG A 41 -18.17 -7.55 24.58
N CYS A 42 -18.61 -7.08 25.74
CA CYS A 42 -18.03 -7.36 27.05
C CYS A 42 -18.98 -8.15 27.97
N PHE A 43 -20.29 -8.07 27.75
CA PHE A 43 -21.27 -8.79 28.57
C PHE A 43 -21.37 -10.28 28.18
N PRO A 44 -21.82 -11.17 29.11
CA PRO A 44 -22.13 -10.88 30.52
C PRO A 44 -20.88 -10.52 31.33
N LEU A 45 -21.05 -9.72 32.39
CA LEU A 45 -19.99 -9.35 33.32
C LEU A 45 -19.91 -10.37 34.47
N PRO A 46 -18.71 -10.62 35.04
CA PRO A 46 -18.56 -11.63 36.07
C PRO A 46 -18.95 -11.05 37.44
N VAL A 47 -20.11 -11.47 37.97
CA VAL A 47 -20.76 -10.93 39.19
C VAL A 47 -19.83 -10.90 40.41
N GLU A 48 -18.97 -11.91 40.57
CA GLU A 48 -18.00 -11.99 41.67
C GLU A 48 -17.00 -10.82 41.70
N TYR A 49 -16.70 -10.22 40.54
CA TYR A 49 -15.82 -9.05 40.42
C TYR A 49 -16.59 -7.74 40.55
N LEU A 50 -17.90 -7.73 40.24
CA LEU A 50 -18.77 -6.57 40.45
C LEU A 50 -19.03 -6.34 41.94
N THR A 51 -19.30 -7.42 42.66
CA THR A 51 -19.63 -7.40 44.09
C THR A 51 -18.41 -7.44 45.01
N GLY A 52 -17.22 -7.72 44.46
CA GLY A 52 -15.99 -7.91 45.25
C GLY A 52 -16.00 -9.18 46.10
N ALA A 53 -16.85 -10.16 45.78
CA ALA A 53 -17.03 -11.41 46.51
C ALA A 53 -15.84 -12.38 46.32
N GLY A 54 -14.64 -11.97 46.75
CA GLY A 54 -13.44 -12.80 46.79
C GLY A 54 -12.62 -12.85 45.50
N LYS A 55 -12.98 -12.09 44.47
CA LYS A 55 -12.18 -11.94 43.25
C LYS A 55 -11.90 -10.48 42.94
N GLN A 56 -10.67 -10.22 42.52
CA GLN A 56 -10.20 -8.91 42.07
C GLN A 56 -9.66 -9.02 40.64
N THR A 57 -9.80 -7.93 39.89
CA THR A 57 -9.21 -7.81 38.56
C THR A 57 -7.69 -7.95 38.66
N PRO A 58 -7.04 -8.58 37.66
CA PRO A 58 -5.60 -8.83 37.72
C PRO A 58 -4.74 -7.57 37.52
N LEU A 59 -5.36 -6.53 37.00
CA LEU A 59 -4.84 -5.21 36.65
C LEU A 59 -6.04 -4.24 36.70
N PRO A 60 -5.85 -2.93 36.90
CA PRO A 60 -6.88 -1.94 36.60
C PRO A 60 -7.48 -2.21 35.22
N THR A 61 -8.74 -2.63 35.19
CA THR A 61 -9.39 -3.16 33.99
C THR A 61 -10.47 -2.20 33.53
N TYR A 62 -10.33 -1.73 32.30
CA TYR A 62 -11.30 -0.87 31.63
C TYR A 62 -11.98 -1.68 30.54
N PHE A 63 -13.27 -1.48 30.34
CA PHE A 63 -13.98 -2.07 29.22
C PHE A 63 -14.87 -1.06 28.51
N LEU A 64 -14.89 -1.14 27.18
CA LEU A 64 -15.72 -0.34 26.30
C LEU A 64 -16.76 -1.28 25.68
N PRO A 65 -18.00 -1.27 26.19
CA PRO A 65 -19.04 -2.17 25.71
C PRO A 65 -19.56 -1.78 24.31
N ALA A 66 -20.05 -2.75 23.56
CA ALA A 66 -20.64 -2.57 22.23
C ALA A 66 -22.08 -3.10 22.21
N HIS A 67 -22.68 -3.21 21.03
CA HIS A 67 -23.94 -3.92 20.86
C HIS A 67 -23.83 -5.38 21.35
N GLU A 68 -24.60 -5.73 22.37
CA GLU A 68 -24.69 -7.09 22.90
C GLU A 68 -25.88 -7.83 22.27
N ALA A 69 -25.60 -8.90 21.53
CA ALA A 69 -26.65 -9.70 20.90
C ALA A 69 -27.30 -10.71 21.87
N ALA A 70 -26.55 -11.12 22.89
CA ALA A 70 -27.01 -12.09 23.89
C ALA A 70 -27.58 -11.37 25.12
N ARG A 71 -28.69 -11.90 25.64
CA ARG A 71 -29.46 -11.34 26.77
C ARG A 71 -29.25 -12.06 28.09
N SER A 72 -28.28 -12.98 28.16
CA SER A 72 -28.04 -13.79 29.36
C SER A 72 -27.67 -12.97 30.59
N TRP A 73 -27.19 -11.74 30.42
CA TRP A 73 -26.94 -10.82 31.54
C TRP A 73 -28.21 -10.28 32.20
N GLN A 74 -29.35 -10.28 31.50
CA GLN A 74 -30.65 -9.83 32.03
C GLN A 74 -31.25 -10.83 33.04
N GLU A 75 -30.72 -12.05 33.09
CA GLU A 75 -31.14 -13.08 34.04
C GLU A 75 -30.55 -12.84 35.44
N ASP A 76 -29.53 -11.97 35.56
CA ASP A 76 -28.89 -11.62 36.83
C ASP A 76 -29.21 -10.17 37.23
N ALA A 77 -29.75 -10.00 38.44
CA ALA A 77 -30.17 -8.69 38.95
C ALA A 77 -29.00 -7.70 39.08
N THR A 78 -27.82 -8.18 39.47
CA THR A 78 -26.62 -7.33 39.64
C THR A 78 -26.15 -6.80 38.28
N GLN A 79 -26.10 -7.67 37.27
CA GLN A 79 -25.69 -7.26 35.93
C GLN A 79 -26.71 -6.30 35.30
N THR A 80 -28.00 -6.53 35.54
CA THR A 80 -29.07 -5.64 35.07
C THR A 80 -28.95 -4.26 35.70
N GLU A 81 -28.76 -4.17 37.02
CA GLU A 81 -28.55 -2.90 37.72
C GLU A 81 -27.32 -2.15 37.19
N VAL A 82 -26.20 -2.87 36.97
CA VAL A 82 -25.01 -2.26 36.37
C VAL A 82 -25.33 -1.74 34.97
N PHE A 83 -26.01 -2.51 34.14
CA PHE A 83 -26.35 -2.11 32.78
C PHE A 83 -27.25 -0.87 32.75
N ASP A 84 -28.28 -0.83 33.60
CA ASP A 84 -29.21 0.31 33.70
C ASP A 84 -28.46 1.58 34.13
N ARG A 85 -27.55 1.46 35.11
CA ARG A 85 -26.67 2.56 35.54
C ARG A 85 -25.76 3.05 34.43
N LEU A 86 -25.21 2.15 33.61
CA LEU A 86 -24.35 2.51 32.47
C LEU A 86 -25.14 3.15 31.33
N SER A 87 -26.39 2.75 31.12
CA SER A 87 -27.27 3.27 30.07
C SER A 87 -27.78 4.67 30.39
N ALA A 88 -27.95 5.00 31.68
CA ALA A 88 -28.32 6.33 32.14
C ALA A 88 -27.18 7.36 32.03
N ALA A 89 -25.95 6.95 31.70
CA ALA A 89 -24.80 7.83 31.57
C ALA A 89 -24.82 8.60 30.23
N GLU A 90 -25.74 9.57 30.07
CA GLU A 90 -25.94 10.32 28.83
C GLU A 90 -24.91 11.46 28.57
N GLN A 91 -23.73 11.46 29.20
CA GLN A 91 -22.76 12.56 29.10
C GLN A 91 -21.32 12.11 28.87
N LEU A 92 -20.47 13.07 28.47
CA LEU A 92 -19.00 12.99 28.50
C LEU A 92 -18.56 12.73 29.95
N SER A 93 -18.57 11.46 30.34
CA SER A 93 -18.40 11.01 31.71
C SER A 93 -17.01 10.43 31.91
N GLU A 94 -16.51 10.48 33.14
CA GLU A 94 -15.31 9.71 33.53
C GLU A 94 -15.64 8.21 33.51
N PRO A 95 -14.62 7.32 33.45
CA PRO A 95 -14.84 5.89 33.55
C PRO A 95 -15.65 5.52 34.81
N VAL A 96 -16.75 4.78 34.63
CA VAL A 96 -17.65 4.39 35.72
C VAL A 96 -17.12 3.14 36.39
N GLU A 97 -16.79 3.22 37.68
CA GLU A 97 -16.38 2.04 38.45
C GLU A 97 -17.57 1.12 38.73
N VAL A 98 -17.48 -0.13 38.29
CA VAL A 98 -18.51 -1.18 38.44
C VAL A 98 -18.11 -2.27 39.43
N GLY A 99 -16.88 -2.24 39.90
CA GLY A 99 -16.28 -3.12 40.90
C GLY A 99 -14.86 -2.64 41.18
N ASP A 100 -14.23 -3.11 42.25
CA ASP A 100 -12.89 -2.66 42.65
C ASP A 100 -11.86 -2.86 41.52
N GLY A 101 -11.32 -1.75 41.01
CA GLY A 101 -10.37 -1.76 39.91
C GLY A 101 -10.98 -2.23 38.57
N PHE A 102 -12.29 -2.14 38.41
CA PHE A 102 -13.04 -2.53 37.22
C PHE A 102 -13.95 -1.40 36.74
N PHE A 103 -13.64 -0.85 35.57
CA PHE A 103 -14.20 0.41 35.07
C PHE A 103 -14.85 0.24 33.69
N CYS A 104 -16.01 0.87 33.50
CA CYS A 104 -16.71 0.95 32.23
C CYS A 104 -16.45 2.30 31.56
N LEU A 105 -16.06 2.27 30.28
CA LEU A 105 -16.00 3.42 29.39
C LEU A 105 -17.36 3.56 28.67
N ALA A 106 -18.38 4.07 29.36
CA ALA A 106 -19.74 4.19 28.83
C ALA A 106 -19.93 5.49 28.02
N GLY A 107 -20.79 5.44 27.00
CA GLY A 107 -21.09 6.60 26.14
C GLY A 107 -19.87 7.06 25.32
N ALA A 108 -19.62 8.36 25.28
CA ALA A 108 -18.46 8.96 24.61
C ALA A 108 -17.72 9.84 25.60
N GLY A 109 -16.39 9.89 25.58
CA GLY A 109 -15.64 10.64 26.59
C GLY A 109 -14.13 10.70 26.38
N VAL A 110 -13.47 11.46 27.25
CA VAL A 110 -12.00 11.51 27.37
C VAL A 110 -11.62 11.14 28.79
N ALA A 111 -10.71 10.16 28.94
CA ALA A 111 -10.22 9.68 30.22
C ALA A 111 -8.68 9.65 30.25
N THR A 112 -8.13 9.56 31.46
CA THR A 112 -6.70 9.28 31.66
C THR A 112 -6.55 7.85 32.18
N ILE A 113 -5.92 6.97 31.41
CA ILE A 113 -5.70 5.56 31.80
C ILE A 113 -4.19 5.32 31.86
N ALA A 114 -3.66 4.97 33.03
CA ALA A 114 -2.23 4.77 33.23
C ALA A 114 -1.36 5.97 32.75
N GLY A 115 -1.86 7.19 32.90
CA GLY A 115 -1.19 8.42 32.44
C GLY A 115 -1.26 8.67 30.92
N LEU A 116 -2.08 7.92 30.19
CA LEU A 116 -2.34 8.08 28.75
C LEU A 116 -3.67 8.78 28.53
N LYS A 117 -3.71 9.75 27.60
CA LYS A 117 -4.94 10.43 27.19
C LYS A 117 -5.74 9.53 26.26
N VAL A 118 -6.92 9.11 26.68
CA VAL A 118 -7.78 8.16 25.98
C VAL A 118 -9.08 8.83 25.57
N ALA A 119 -9.35 8.89 24.27
CA ALA A 119 -10.69 9.19 23.76
C ALA A 119 -11.44 7.88 23.50
N TYR A 120 -12.76 7.84 23.72
CA TYR A 120 -13.54 6.64 23.47
C TYR A 120 -14.98 6.93 23.05
N VAL A 121 -15.55 5.99 22.30
CA VAL A 121 -16.97 5.93 21.94
C VAL A 121 -17.46 4.49 22.05
N SER A 122 -18.34 4.27 23.00
CA SER A 122 -18.97 3.01 23.38
C SER A 122 -20.31 2.83 22.70
N GLY A 123 -20.67 1.58 22.39
CA GLY A 123 -21.95 1.25 21.80
C GLY A 123 -21.97 1.34 20.27
N THR A 124 -23.17 1.45 19.71
CA THR A 124 -23.42 1.63 18.26
C THR A 124 -24.19 2.91 17.99
N GLU A 125 -24.06 3.44 16.77
CA GLU A 125 -24.73 4.68 16.37
C GLU A 125 -26.26 4.56 16.41
N THR A 126 -26.94 5.49 17.10
CA THR A 126 -28.41 5.61 17.02
C THR A 126 -28.82 6.20 15.67
N HIS A 127 -29.62 5.48 14.88
CA HIS A 127 -30.28 6.02 13.67
C HIS A 127 -31.69 6.59 13.96
N GLY A 128 -31.92 7.09 15.18
CA GLY A 128 -33.24 7.58 15.60
C GLY A 128 -34.28 6.48 15.84
N GLN A 129 -33.83 5.23 16.02
CA GLN A 129 -34.67 4.14 16.52
C GLN A 129 -34.32 3.92 17.99
N GLU A 130 -35.32 4.05 18.85
CA GLU A 130 -35.22 3.59 20.24
C GLU A 130 -35.22 2.06 20.22
N ASP A 131 -34.27 1.46 20.93
CA ASP A 131 -34.40 0.04 21.26
C ASP A 131 -35.59 -0.07 22.21
N GLU A 132 -36.72 -0.58 21.72
CA GLU A 132 -37.95 -0.81 22.50
C GLU A 132 -37.70 -1.63 23.78
N LYS A 133 -36.54 -2.28 23.92
CA LYS A 133 -36.17 -3.10 25.07
C LYS A 133 -34.96 -2.59 25.85
N GLY A 134 -34.38 -1.43 25.51
CA GLY A 134 -33.30 -0.77 26.27
C GLY A 134 -32.05 -1.63 26.47
N THR A 135 -31.74 -2.52 25.52
CA THR A 135 -30.65 -3.51 25.62
C THR A 135 -29.36 -3.10 24.91
N LEU A 136 -29.37 -1.92 24.29
CA LEU A 136 -28.30 -1.44 23.45
C LEU A 136 -27.67 -0.18 24.03
N LEU A 137 -26.39 -0.26 24.40
CA LEU A 137 -25.59 0.94 24.61
C LEU A 137 -25.38 1.62 23.25
N THR A 138 -25.79 2.87 23.16
CA THR A 138 -25.73 3.64 21.93
C THR A 138 -25.03 4.97 22.13
N TYR A 139 -24.63 5.58 21.02
CA TYR A 139 -24.17 6.96 20.99
C TYR A 139 -24.91 7.74 19.91
N SER A 140 -25.11 9.03 20.17
CA SER A 140 -25.71 9.95 19.22
C SER A 140 -24.63 10.73 18.46
N LYS A 141 -25.01 11.28 17.30
CA LYS A 141 -24.14 12.22 16.59
C LYS A 141 -23.81 13.47 17.43
N ALA A 142 -24.72 13.88 18.30
CA ALA A 142 -24.53 15.04 19.17
C ALA A 142 -23.43 14.78 20.22
N SER A 143 -23.44 13.61 20.88
CA SER A 143 -22.40 13.26 21.86
C SER A 143 -21.02 13.09 21.22
N VAL A 144 -20.96 12.54 20.01
CA VAL A 144 -19.71 12.45 19.24
C VAL A 144 -19.20 13.83 18.81
N ASN A 145 -20.08 14.72 18.35
CA ASN A 145 -19.69 16.09 18.03
C ASN A 145 -19.15 16.82 19.27
N ALA A 146 -19.80 16.65 20.42
CA ALA A 146 -19.34 17.22 21.69
C ALA A 146 -17.94 16.70 22.06
N LEU A 147 -17.69 15.39 21.90
CA LEU A 147 -16.37 14.79 22.11
C LEU A 147 -15.30 15.41 21.21
N VAL A 148 -15.59 15.56 19.91
CA VAL A 148 -14.65 16.16 18.95
C VAL A 148 -14.36 17.61 19.35
N GLN A 149 -15.38 18.39 19.71
CA GLN A 149 -15.20 19.76 20.16
C GLN A 149 -14.36 19.83 21.44
N GLN A 150 -14.58 18.95 22.42
CA GLN A 150 -13.75 18.88 23.63
C GLN A 150 -12.29 18.58 23.29
N LEU A 151 -12.02 17.64 22.38
CA LEU A 151 -10.67 17.27 21.97
C LEU A 151 -9.96 18.39 21.20
N LEU A 152 -10.68 19.13 20.36
CA LEU A 152 -10.14 20.27 19.61
C LEU A 152 -9.96 21.52 20.49
N ALA A 153 -10.82 21.72 21.47
CA ALA A 153 -10.70 22.81 22.45
C ALA A 153 -9.56 22.57 23.45
N SER A 154 -9.17 21.31 23.69
CA SER A 154 -7.95 21.01 24.43
C SER A 154 -6.75 21.58 23.66
N GLY A 155 -5.81 22.23 24.35
CA GLY A 155 -4.62 22.86 23.73
C GLY A 155 -3.71 21.92 22.93
N ASP A 156 -4.05 20.63 22.88
CA ASP A 156 -3.37 19.58 22.13
C ASP A 156 -3.97 19.35 20.71
N GLN A 157 -4.91 20.19 20.27
CA GLN A 157 -5.45 20.19 18.89
C GLN A 157 -5.94 18.81 18.40
N GLY A 158 -6.64 18.08 19.27
CA GLY A 158 -7.16 16.75 18.95
C GLY A 158 -6.16 15.59 19.11
N ASP A 159 -4.97 15.78 19.69
CA ASP A 159 -4.07 14.68 20.03
C ASP A 159 -4.65 13.81 21.15
N ALA A 160 -4.54 12.49 20.98
CA ALA A 160 -4.86 11.47 21.99
C ALA A 160 -3.89 10.28 21.89
N ASP A 161 -3.49 9.67 23.00
CA ASP A 161 -2.65 8.48 22.95
C ASP A 161 -3.43 7.28 22.38
N PHE A 162 -4.69 7.16 22.76
CA PHE A 162 -5.60 6.13 22.27
C PHE A 162 -6.96 6.70 21.86
N LEU A 163 -7.52 6.12 20.80
CA LEU A 163 -8.95 6.16 20.49
C LEU A 163 -9.50 4.73 20.56
N PHE A 164 -10.54 4.53 21.37
CA PHE A 164 -11.23 3.24 21.49
C PHE A 164 -12.64 3.33 20.92
N THR A 165 -12.97 2.41 20.00
CA THR A 165 -14.31 2.34 19.41
C THR A 165 -14.77 0.90 19.21
N ALA A 166 -16.04 0.64 19.43
CA ALA A 166 -16.66 -0.66 19.15
C ALA A 166 -16.65 -1.01 17.65
N GLU A 167 -16.72 0.01 16.78
CA GLU A 167 -16.81 -0.18 15.34
C GLU A 167 -15.60 0.40 14.58
N TYR A 168 -15.30 -0.21 13.44
CA TYR A 168 -14.37 0.36 12.48
C TYR A 168 -14.95 1.65 11.88
N PRO A 169 -14.13 2.68 11.60
CA PRO A 169 -14.57 3.83 10.81
C PRO A 169 -14.83 3.41 9.36
N THR A 170 -15.86 3.98 8.73
CA THR A 170 -16.09 3.81 7.29
C THR A 170 -14.85 4.22 6.49
N SER A 171 -14.55 3.49 5.42
CA SER A 171 -13.40 3.72 4.53
C SER A 171 -12.03 3.42 5.13
N PHE A 172 -11.93 2.75 6.29
CA PHE A 172 -10.65 2.37 6.89
C PHE A 172 -9.74 1.54 5.95
N GLN A 173 -10.35 0.81 5.02
CA GLN A 173 -9.67 -0.02 4.03
C GLN A 173 -9.05 0.76 2.86
N LEU A 174 -9.40 2.04 2.67
CA LEU A 174 -8.86 2.81 1.55
C LEU A 174 -7.34 2.96 1.66
N LEU A 175 -6.71 3.13 0.50
CA LEU A 175 -5.26 3.29 0.33
C LEU A 175 -4.45 2.05 0.71
N LEU A 176 -5.09 0.89 0.79
CA LEU A 176 -4.47 -0.41 1.03
C LEU A 176 -4.73 -1.35 -0.15
N PRO A 177 -3.78 -2.24 -0.49
CA PRO A 177 -4.06 -3.35 -1.38
C PRO A 177 -5.13 -4.27 -0.79
N GLU A 178 -6.05 -4.77 -1.62
CA GLU A 178 -7.15 -5.66 -1.19
C GLU A 178 -6.65 -6.92 -0.48
N GLN A 179 -5.46 -7.41 -0.86
CA GLN A 179 -4.81 -8.59 -0.27
C GLN A 179 -4.38 -8.37 1.19
N GLN A 180 -4.26 -7.12 1.65
CA GLN A 180 -3.94 -6.82 3.04
C GLN A 180 -5.17 -6.82 3.94
N LEU A 181 -6.38 -6.88 3.38
CA LEU A 181 -7.61 -6.90 4.14
C LEU A 181 -8.09 -8.35 4.29
N PRO A 182 -8.19 -8.88 5.52
CA PRO A 182 -8.79 -10.18 5.75
C PRO A 182 -10.18 -10.27 5.12
N HIS A 183 -10.54 -11.43 4.56
CA HIS A 183 -11.84 -11.65 3.91
C HIS A 183 -13.03 -11.23 4.79
N GLY A 184 -12.94 -11.47 6.11
CA GLY A 184 -13.96 -11.04 7.07
C GLY A 184 -14.15 -9.52 7.20
N LEU A 185 -13.19 -8.72 6.74
CA LEU A 185 -13.21 -7.25 6.76
C LEU A 185 -13.54 -6.64 5.38
N GLN A 186 -13.40 -7.37 4.27
CA GLN A 186 -13.61 -6.85 2.90
C GLN A 186 -15.03 -6.34 2.67
N ALA A 187 -16.03 -7.09 3.13
CA ALA A 187 -17.43 -6.71 3.00
C ALA A 187 -17.93 -5.85 4.19
N MET A 188 -17.08 -5.52 5.16
CA MET A 188 -17.48 -4.79 6.35
C MET A 188 -17.84 -3.35 6.00
N ARG A 189 -18.93 -2.87 6.61
CA ARG A 189 -19.25 -1.44 6.65
C ARG A 189 -18.85 -0.90 8.02
N GLY A 190 -18.14 0.21 8.03
CA GLY A 190 -17.79 0.93 9.26
C GLY A 190 -18.85 1.95 9.64
N SER A 191 -18.62 2.67 10.74
CA SER A 191 -19.43 3.81 11.16
C SER A 191 -18.93 5.10 10.51
N ALA A 192 -19.86 5.85 9.90
CA ALA A 192 -19.59 7.18 9.36
C ALA A 192 -19.36 8.21 10.47
N THR A 193 -20.01 8.03 11.63
CA THR A 193 -19.78 8.89 12.79
C THR A 193 -18.41 8.66 13.41
N VAL A 194 -17.92 7.42 13.50
CA VAL A 194 -16.52 7.17 13.89
C VAL A 194 -15.53 7.75 12.87
N ARG A 195 -15.85 7.69 11.57
CA ARG A 195 -15.06 8.36 10.51
C ARG A 195 -14.91 9.86 10.78
N ALA A 196 -15.98 10.54 11.21
CA ALA A 196 -15.95 11.98 11.51
C ALA A 196 -14.99 12.35 12.65
N ILE A 197 -14.79 11.45 13.62
CA ILE A 197 -13.84 11.64 14.72
C ILE A 197 -12.42 11.64 14.17
N VAL A 198 -12.01 10.57 13.48
CA VAL A 198 -10.63 10.36 12.98
C VAL A 198 -10.24 11.27 11.81
N GLN A 199 -11.17 12.09 11.31
CA GLN A 199 -10.89 13.18 10.38
C GLN A 199 -10.33 14.43 11.09
N GLN A 200 -10.64 14.61 12.37
CA GLN A 200 -10.31 15.81 13.15
C GLN A 200 -9.42 15.51 14.37
N VAL A 201 -9.53 14.30 14.91
CA VAL A 201 -8.78 13.82 16.07
C VAL A 201 -7.61 12.97 15.58
N HIS A 202 -6.47 13.09 16.26
CA HIS A 202 -5.21 12.51 15.83
C HIS A 202 -4.65 11.50 16.86
N PRO A 203 -5.26 10.31 17.01
CA PRO A 203 -4.79 9.34 17.98
C PRO A 203 -3.48 8.66 17.54
N LYS A 204 -2.59 8.29 18.47
CA LYS A 204 -1.44 7.42 18.12
C LYS A 204 -1.89 6.02 17.72
N TYR A 205 -2.86 5.50 18.48
CA TYR A 205 -3.45 4.18 18.26
C TYR A 205 -4.96 4.28 18.26
N HIS A 206 -5.58 3.71 17.23
CA HIS A 206 -7.02 3.47 17.20
C HIS A 206 -7.25 1.97 17.40
N ILE A 207 -7.85 1.59 18.53
CA ILE A 207 -8.15 0.19 18.82
C ILE A 207 -9.65 -0.03 18.64
N THR A 208 -9.98 -1.08 17.89
CA THR A 208 -11.37 -1.48 17.66
C THR A 208 -11.52 -2.98 17.72
N SER A 209 -12.74 -3.45 17.99
CA SER A 209 -13.06 -4.86 18.00
C SER A 209 -14.55 -5.04 17.78
N ARG A 210 -14.87 -5.62 16.62
CA ARG A 210 -16.21 -6.08 16.25
C ARG A 210 -16.39 -7.59 16.49
N GLY A 211 -15.37 -8.25 17.04
CA GLY A 211 -15.26 -9.71 17.12
C GLY A 211 -16.10 -10.36 18.22
N GLY A 212 -16.04 -11.70 18.24
CA GLY A 212 -16.46 -12.57 19.33
C GLY A 212 -17.56 -13.58 18.97
N ASP A 213 -18.52 -13.25 18.12
CA ASP A 213 -19.55 -14.23 17.69
C ASP A 213 -19.07 -15.20 16.60
N GLY A 214 -17.78 -15.16 16.22
CA GLY A 214 -17.23 -15.96 15.12
C GLY A 214 -17.72 -15.53 13.73
N THR A 215 -18.42 -14.41 13.60
CA THR A 215 -18.96 -13.91 12.33
C THR A 215 -17.98 -12.99 11.58
N ARG A 216 -18.45 -12.34 10.50
CA ARG A 216 -17.66 -11.44 9.66
C ARG A 216 -17.09 -10.28 10.48
N GLY A 217 -15.77 -10.29 10.66
CA GLY A 217 -15.02 -9.23 11.34
C GLY A 217 -14.32 -9.65 12.61
N ASP A 218 -14.53 -10.89 13.08
CA ASP A 218 -13.84 -11.47 14.23
C ASP A 218 -12.42 -11.96 13.86
N VAL A 219 -11.55 -11.00 13.56
CA VAL A 219 -10.18 -11.25 13.09
C VAL A 219 -9.24 -10.20 13.67
N PHE A 220 -8.04 -10.64 14.03
CA PHE A 220 -6.93 -9.77 14.33
C PHE A 220 -6.45 -9.10 13.04
N TYR A 221 -6.44 -7.78 13.04
CA TYR A 221 -6.03 -6.99 11.89
C TYR A 221 -5.20 -5.79 12.32
N GLN A 222 -4.03 -5.62 11.71
CA GLN A 222 -3.22 -4.43 11.91
C GLN A 222 -3.12 -3.70 10.58
N ARG A 223 -3.80 -2.56 10.48
CA ARG A 223 -3.73 -1.70 9.31
C ARG A 223 -2.30 -1.17 9.18
N LEU A 224 -1.82 -0.97 7.95
CA LEU A 224 -0.68 -0.08 7.74
C LEU A 224 -0.97 1.27 8.42
N PRO A 225 0.01 1.92 9.05
CA PRO A 225 -0.20 3.22 9.67
C PRO A 225 -0.66 4.24 8.61
N TYR A 226 -1.42 5.23 9.03
CA TYR A 226 -1.69 6.40 8.19
C TYR A 226 -1.15 7.68 8.82
N VAL A 227 -0.75 8.61 7.97
CA VAL A 227 -0.34 9.96 8.38
C VAL A 227 -1.49 10.93 8.15
N SER A 228 -1.72 11.78 9.14
CA SER A 228 -2.61 12.93 9.07
C SER A 228 -1.80 14.20 9.25
N GLU A 229 -2.26 15.31 8.66
CA GLU A 229 -1.74 16.63 8.98
C GLU A 229 -2.71 17.30 9.95
N VAL A 230 -2.17 17.86 11.03
CA VAL A 230 -2.97 18.59 12.03
C VAL A 230 -3.31 19.95 11.47
N ALA A 231 -4.61 20.18 11.30
CA ALA A 231 -5.13 21.36 10.60
C ALA A 231 -4.55 22.66 11.17
N GLY A 232 -4.08 23.53 10.29
CA GLY A 232 -3.53 24.84 10.66
C GLY A 232 -2.12 24.83 11.25
N THR A 233 -1.47 23.67 11.42
CA THR A 233 -0.10 23.61 11.97
C THR A 233 0.93 22.97 11.04
N GLY A 234 0.51 22.21 10.03
CA GLY A 234 1.43 21.45 9.18
C GLY A 234 2.11 20.26 9.89
N ARG A 235 1.81 20.03 11.18
CA ARG A 235 2.38 18.92 11.95
C ARG A 235 1.81 17.61 11.46
N LYS A 236 2.68 16.65 11.18
CA LYS A 236 2.27 15.28 10.78
C LYS A 236 2.07 14.43 12.02
N GLN A 237 0.97 13.67 12.06
CA GLN A 237 0.67 12.72 13.13
C GLN A 237 0.39 11.34 12.53
N LEU A 238 1.03 10.31 13.09
CA LEU A 238 0.83 8.92 12.68
C LEU A 238 -0.22 8.24 13.56
N THR A 239 -1.13 7.52 12.92
CA THR A 239 -2.13 6.69 13.59
C THR A 239 -2.00 5.24 13.16
N ARG A 240 -2.04 4.33 14.14
CA ARG A 240 -2.05 2.88 13.95
C ARG A 240 -3.43 2.32 14.31
N LEU A 241 -4.17 1.83 13.31
CA LEU A 241 -5.45 1.14 13.53
C LEU A 241 -5.20 -0.35 13.79
N ILE A 242 -5.70 -0.85 14.92
CA ILE A 242 -5.58 -2.26 15.33
C ILE A 242 -6.98 -2.80 15.66
N GLY A 243 -7.37 -3.82 14.91
CA GLY A 243 -8.51 -4.68 15.16
C GLY A 243 -8.14 -5.90 15.98
N LEU A 244 -8.87 -6.17 17.06
CA LEU A 244 -8.69 -7.38 17.88
C LEU A 244 -9.85 -8.36 17.68
N SER A 245 -9.53 -9.65 17.68
CA SER A 245 -10.55 -10.72 17.72
C SER A 245 -11.13 -10.85 19.13
N GLY A 246 -12.30 -11.50 19.27
CA GLY A 246 -12.87 -11.82 20.57
C GLY A 246 -12.07 -12.89 21.32
N VAL A 247 -12.18 -12.90 22.64
CA VAL A 247 -11.50 -13.85 23.54
C VAL A 247 -11.82 -15.28 23.13
N ASN A 248 -10.77 -16.08 22.92
CA ASN A 248 -10.90 -17.44 22.44
C ASN A 248 -9.73 -18.32 22.92
N LYS A 249 -9.83 -19.63 22.68
CA LYS A 249 -8.77 -20.62 22.97
C LYS A 249 -7.97 -21.02 21.71
N VAL A 250 -8.25 -20.39 20.57
CA VAL A 250 -7.64 -20.71 19.28
C VAL A 250 -6.20 -20.19 19.25
N LYS A 251 -5.27 -21.02 18.79
CA LYS A 251 -3.83 -20.67 18.69
C LYS A 251 -3.47 -19.93 17.40
N ASP A 252 -4.44 -19.66 16.55
CA ASP A 252 -4.26 -18.95 15.28
C ASP A 252 -3.96 -17.46 15.54
N LYS A 253 -2.92 -16.94 14.88
CA LYS A 253 -2.52 -15.53 14.94
C LYS A 253 -3.59 -14.61 14.36
N ALA A 254 -4.39 -15.07 13.39
CA ALA A 254 -5.53 -14.33 12.86
C ALA A 254 -6.67 -14.18 13.88
N ARG A 255 -6.64 -14.93 14.99
CA ARG A 255 -7.60 -14.88 16.10
C ARG A 255 -6.98 -14.31 17.38
N LYS A 256 -5.89 -13.53 17.23
CA LYS A 256 -5.26 -12.84 18.36
C LYS A 256 -6.22 -11.81 18.98
N TYR A 257 -6.56 -12.03 20.25
CA TYR A 257 -7.46 -11.17 21.02
C TYR A 257 -6.75 -10.27 22.03
N LEU A 258 -5.48 -10.56 22.39
CA LEU A 258 -4.67 -9.78 23.33
C LEU A 258 -3.46 -9.15 22.62
N HIS A 259 -3.22 -7.87 22.85
CA HIS A 259 -2.09 -7.13 22.30
C HIS A 259 -1.47 -6.23 23.37
N ALA A 260 -0.16 -6.35 23.58
CA ALA A 260 0.59 -5.54 24.53
C ALA A 260 1.24 -4.34 23.83
N LEU A 261 1.12 -3.14 24.39
CA LEU A 261 1.83 -1.95 23.91
C LEU A 261 2.54 -1.24 25.05
N GLN A 262 3.72 -0.70 24.74
CA GLN A 262 4.39 0.27 25.58
C GLN A 262 4.34 1.63 24.88
N VAL A 263 3.83 2.66 25.55
CA VAL A 263 3.49 3.94 24.91
C VAL A 263 4.20 5.09 25.62
N VAL A 264 4.72 6.03 24.84
CA VAL A 264 5.14 7.34 25.36
C VAL A 264 3.92 8.24 25.31
N PRO A 265 3.39 8.76 26.43
CA PRO A 265 2.26 9.69 26.42
C PRO A 265 2.59 10.98 25.67
N PHE A 266 1.62 11.58 24.99
CA PHE A 266 1.82 12.90 24.37
C PHE A 266 2.27 13.96 25.38
N ALA A 267 1.75 13.91 26.60
CA ALA A 267 2.13 14.82 27.68
C ALA A 267 3.61 14.75 28.07
N GLN A 268 4.31 13.66 27.71
CA GLN A 268 5.73 13.45 27.98
C GLN A 268 6.63 13.76 26.77
N GLN A 269 6.07 14.16 25.62
CA GLN A 269 6.82 14.49 24.42
C GLN A 269 7.05 15.99 24.29
N SER A 270 8.29 16.37 23.96
CA SER A 270 8.64 17.76 23.61
C SER A 270 7.91 18.23 22.34
N ALA A 271 7.85 19.54 22.13
CA ALA A 271 7.25 20.12 20.92
C ALA A 271 8.02 19.70 19.66
N GLU A 272 9.35 19.57 19.76
CA GLU A 272 10.24 19.15 18.70
C GLU A 272 10.02 17.69 18.31
N GLU A 273 9.90 16.79 19.28
CA GLU A 273 9.58 15.36 19.04
C GLU A 273 8.20 15.19 18.41
N ARG A 274 7.24 16.05 18.78
CA ARG A 274 5.91 16.06 18.16
C ARG A 274 5.92 16.58 16.72
N HIS A 275 6.90 17.41 16.33
CA HIS A 275 7.05 17.89 14.95
C HIS A 275 7.87 16.95 14.07
N ARG A 276 8.90 16.29 14.62
CA ARG A 276 9.80 15.40 13.89
C ARG A 276 9.32 13.96 13.96
N VAL A 277 8.21 13.68 13.28
CA VAL A 277 7.65 12.33 13.22
C VAL A 277 8.33 11.52 12.11
N ASP A 278 9.09 10.49 12.49
CA ASP A 278 9.64 9.52 11.55
C ASP A 278 8.51 8.68 10.95
N ILE A 279 8.31 8.80 9.63
CA ILE A 279 7.24 8.11 8.91
C ILE A 279 7.77 6.77 8.38
N PRO A 280 7.33 5.61 8.93
CA PRO A 280 7.81 4.32 8.48
C PRO A 280 7.43 4.03 7.03
N ALA A 281 8.26 3.24 6.34
CA ALA A 281 7.94 2.71 5.02
C ALA A 281 6.63 1.91 5.08
N GLY A 282 5.73 2.14 4.12
CA GLY A 282 4.40 1.52 4.11
C GLY A 282 3.30 2.36 4.75
N THR A 283 3.60 3.50 5.37
CA THR A 283 2.57 4.44 5.84
C THR A 283 1.73 4.98 4.68
N THR A 284 0.40 4.97 4.81
CA THR A 284 -0.54 5.54 3.85
C THR A 284 -0.88 6.99 4.20
N GLN A 285 -1.50 7.74 3.29
CA GLN A 285 -2.21 8.96 3.69
C GLN A 285 -3.43 8.61 4.54
N ASN A 286 -4.02 9.61 5.22
CA ASN A 286 -5.25 9.45 5.98
C ASN A 286 -6.39 8.99 5.03
N PRO A 287 -6.92 7.76 5.19
CA PRO A 287 -7.94 7.22 4.29
C PRO A 287 -9.28 7.94 4.38
N TYR A 288 -9.56 8.59 5.50
CA TYR A 288 -10.83 9.26 5.77
C TYR A 288 -10.90 10.65 5.15
N LEU A 289 -9.76 11.36 5.11
CA LEU A 289 -9.63 12.61 4.36
C LEU A 289 -9.66 12.35 2.84
N HIS A 290 -9.02 11.27 2.39
CA HIS A 290 -9.10 10.85 0.98
C HIS A 290 -10.55 10.59 0.55
N ALA A 291 -11.31 9.82 1.34
CA ALA A 291 -12.72 9.56 1.05
C ALA A 291 -13.56 10.83 0.95
N MET A 292 -13.35 11.81 1.83
CA MET A 292 -14.06 13.10 1.76
C MET A 292 -13.76 13.88 0.49
N LEU A 293 -12.49 13.94 0.09
CA LEU A 293 -12.07 14.66 -1.10
C LEU A 293 -12.64 14.02 -2.36
N ASP A 294 -12.64 12.68 -2.44
CA ASP A 294 -13.27 11.95 -3.54
C ASP A 294 -14.78 12.21 -3.58
N GLU A 295 -15.47 12.15 -2.43
CA GLU A 295 -16.91 12.44 -2.34
C GLU A 295 -17.24 13.89 -2.73
N ALA A 296 -16.39 14.86 -2.39
CA ALA A 296 -16.59 16.27 -2.72
C ALA A 296 -16.42 16.53 -4.24
N THR A 297 -15.38 15.95 -4.85
CA THR A 297 -15.12 16.09 -6.30
C THR A 297 -16.17 15.38 -7.16
N SER A 298 -16.78 14.31 -6.65
CA SER A 298 -17.89 13.62 -7.32
C SER A 298 -19.21 14.39 -7.30
N ARG A 299 -19.42 15.32 -6.35
CA ARG A 299 -20.66 16.12 -6.23
C ARG A 299 -20.66 17.39 -7.09
N THR A 300 -19.50 17.80 -7.60
CA THR A 300 -19.33 18.97 -8.45
C THR A 300 -19.45 18.68 -9.95
N GLY A 301 -19.66 17.43 -10.36
CA GLY A 301 -19.99 17.07 -11.74
C GLY A 301 -21.49 17.21 -12.01
N GLU A 302 -21.86 17.96 -13.06
CA GLU A 302 -23.25 18.02 -13.54
C GLU A 302 -23.84 16.60 -13.73
N PRO A 303 -25.14 16.39 -13.44
CA PRO A 303 -25.77 15.09 -13.60
C PRO A 303 -25.81 14.68 -15.08
N ASP A 304 -25.35 13.46 -15.33
CA ASP A 304 -25.22 12.77 -16.63
C ASP A 304 -26.58 12.42 -17.29
N ALA A 305 -27.57 13.31 -17.18
CA ALA A 305 -28.96 13.08 -17.61
C ALA A 305 -29.24 13.49 -19.07
N LYS A 306 -28.23 13.75 -19.90
CA LYS A 306 -28.41 14.11 -21.32
C LYS A 306 -27.49 13.38 -22.32
N ARG A 307 -26.98 12.19 -22.00
CA ARG A 307 -26.57 11.25 -23.06
C ARG A 307 -27.79 10.52 -23.60
N ARG A 308 -28.30 11.08 -24.70
CA ARG A 308 -29.28 10.53 -25.64
C ARG A 308 -29.12 9.00 -25.75
N LYS A 309 -30.21 8.24 -25.53
CA LYS A 309 -30.30 6.82 -25.87
C LYS A 309 -29.88 6.66 -27.33
N VAL A 310 -28.72 6.06 -27.56
CA VAL A 310 -28.33 5.54 -28.87
C VAL A 310 -28.59 4.04 -28.82
N ASP A 311 -29.35 3.58 -29.80
CA ASP A 311 -29.75 2.19 -30.00
C ASP A 311 -28.52 1.24 -30.02
N PRO A 312 -28.52 0.12 -29.29
CA PRO A 312 -27.40 -0.82 -29.26
C PRO A 312 -27.11 -1.51 -30.59
N ALA A 313 -27.97 -1.36 -31.60
CA ALA A 313 -27.82 -1.99 -32.91
C ALA A 313 -26.95 -1.20 -33.91
N ALA A 314 -26.49 0.02 -33.58
CA ALA A 314 -25.80 0.88 -34.55
C ALA A 314 -24.26 0.85 -34.49
N THR A 315 -23.63 0.12 -33.56
CA THR A 315 -22.16 0.00 -33.51
C THR A 315 -21.70 -1.42 -33.21
N GLY A 316 -21.91 -2.33 -34.18
CA GLY A 316 -21.04 -3.47 -34.47
C GLY A 316 -20.50 -4.32 -33.30
N GLY A 317 -21.24 -4.45 -32.20
CA GLY A 317 -20.89 -5.29 -31.07
C GLY A 317 -21.43 -6.71 -31.26
N LEU A 318 -20.60 -7.72 -31.00
CA LEU A 318 -20.99 -9.13 -31.12
C LEU A 318 -22.02 -9.51 -30.04
N SER A 319 -23.02 -10.31 -30.42
CA SER A 319 -24.08 -10.78 -29.52
C SER A 319 -23.54 -11.71 -28.43
N ALA A 320 -24.30 -11.89 -27.34
CA ALA A 320 -23.93 -12.79 -26.24
C ALA A 320 -23.64 -14.23 -26.72
N GLU A 321 -24.37 -14.71 -27.73
CA GLU A 321 -24.13 -16.01 -28.37
C GLU A 321 -22.84 -16.04 -29.19
N GLN A 322 -22.46 -14.93 -29.84
CA GLN A 322 -21.18 -14.82 -30.55
C GLN A 322 -19.99 -14.76 -29.57
N ILE A 323 -20.16 -14.15 -28.40
CA ILE A 323 -19.17 -14.15 -27.32
C ILE A 323 -18.98 -15.57 -26.78
N GLU A 324 -20.07 -16.33 -26.60
CA GLU A 324 -20.00 -17.72 -26.13
C GLU A 324 -19.35 -18.65 -27.17
N GLN A 325 -19.66 -18.48 -28.47
CA GLN A 325 -19.01 -19.22 -29.55
C GLN A 325 -17.51 -18.88 -29.70
N LEU A 326 -17.10 -17.63 -29.49
CA LEU A 326 -15.69 -17.21 -29.50
C LEU A 326 -14.92 -17.71 -28.27
N THR A 327 -15.61 -17.81 -27.13
CA THR A 327 -15.07 -18.39 -25.89
C THR A 327 -14.92 -19.91 -26.03
N ALA A 328 -15.84 -20.58 -26.74
CA ALA A 328 -15.73 -21.99 -27.09
C ALA A 328 -14.61 -22.26 -28.11
N LYS A 329 -14.43 -21.39 -29.11
CA LYS A 329 -13.32 -21.47 -30.08
C LYS A 329 -11.94 -21.18 -29.46
N SER A 330 -11.88 -20.38 -28.39
CA SER A 330 -10.62 -20.10 -27.66
C SER A 330 -10.13 -21.26 -26.77
N ARG A 331 -10.89 -22.36 -26.66
CA ARG A 331 -10.42 -23.59 -25.98
C ARG A 331 -9.63 -24.52 -26.91
N GLY A 332 -9.61 -24.28 -28.23
CA GLY A 332 -8.84 -25.06 -29.19
C GLY A 332 -8.04 -24.14 -30.10
N GLY A 333 -6.76 -23.91 -29.77
CA GLY A 333 -5.85 -23.09 -30.57
C GLY A 333 -4.72 -22.50 -29.74
N GLU A 334 -3.69 -23.32 -29.51
CA GLU A 334 -2.31 -22.99 -29.12
C GLU A 334 -2.10 -21.77 -28.23
N GLN A 335 -2.43 -21.95 -26.95
CA GLN A 335 -1.80 -21.21 -25.86
C GLN A 335 -0.31 -21.64 -25.81
N PHE A 336 0.61 -20.73 -26.14
CA PHE A 336 2.05 -20.94 -25.92
C PHE A 336 2.30 -21.25 -24.44
N PHE A 337 2.47 -22.54 -24.16
CA PHE A 337 2.71 -23.07 -22.82
C PHE A 337 4.15 -22.71 -22.42
N TYR A 338 4.28 -21.96 -21.32
CA TYR A 338 5.56 -21.60 -20.71
C TYR A 338 6.32 -22.87 -20.28
N ASP A 339 7.43 -23.19 -20.94
CA ASP A 339 8.33 -24.28 -20.53
C ASP A 339 9.33 -23.80 -19.46
N GLN A 340 9.15 -24.30 -18.24
CA GLN A 340 10.01 -24.02 -17.09
C GLN A 340 11.49 -24.39 -17.35
N ARG A 341 11.79 -25.28 -18.31
CA ARG A 341 13.16 -25.65 -18.71
C ARG A 341 13.84 -24.59 -19.57
N LEU A 342 13.10 -23.84 -20.40
CA LEU A 342 13.64 -22.73 -21.20
C LEU A 342 14.05 -21.55 -20.30
N ALA A 343 13.24 -21.24 -19.29
CA ALA A 343 13.54 -20.22 -18.28
C ALA A 343 14.78 -20.54 -17.41
N LEU A 344 15.08 -21.83 -17.20
CA LEU A 344 16.30 -22.28 -16.52
C LEU A 344 17.55 -22.18 -17.42
N LYS A 345 17.40 -22.34 -18.75
CA LYS A 345 18.52 -22.20 -19.72
C LYS A 345 19.00 -20.76 -19.86
N GLY A 346 18.07 -19.79 -19.88
CA GLY A 346 18.39 -18.35 -19.94
C GLY A 346 19.12 -17.78 -18.70
N GLN A 347 19.30 -18.57 -17.63
CA GLN A 347 20.04 -18.14 -16.43
C GLN A 347 21.57 -18.14 -16.61
N ARG A 348 22.09 -18.66 -17.73
CA ARG A 348 23.52 -18.66 -18.07
C ARG A 348 23.78 -17.60 -19.14
N LYS A 349 24.91 -16.90 -19.06
CA LYS A 349 25.36 -15.93 -20.07
C LYS A 349 25.35 -16.61 -21.45
N GLY A 350 24.49 -16.16 -22.38
CA GLY A 350 24.31 -16.76 -23.72
C GLY A 350 23.51 -18.07 -23.77
N GLY A 351 22.69 -18.38 -22.76
CA GLY A 351 22.01 -19.66 -22.61
C GLY A 351 20.87 -19.97 -23.59
N LEU A 352 20.47 -18.99 -24.42
CA LEU A 352 19.50 -19.14 -25.50
C LEU A 352 20.15 -19.18 -26.90
N LEU A 353 21.48 -19.08 -27.01
CA LEU A 353 22.18 -19.15 -28.30
C LEU A 353 22.28 -20.60 -28.82
N PRO A 354 22.03 -20.85 -30.12
CA PRO A 354 22.35 -22.13 -30.76
C PRO A 354 23.87 -22.38 -30.71
N GLY A 355 24.28 -23.58 -30.29
CA GLY A 355 25.67 -23.89 -29.99
C GLY A 355 26.58 -23.90 -31.21
N GLN A 356 27.58 -23.00 -31.24
CA GLN A 356 28.76 -23.14 -32.09
C GLN A 356 30.06 -23.16 -31.28
N ASN A 357 30.81 -24.24 -31.51
CA ASN A 357 32.22 -24.51 -31.22
C ASN A 357 32.72 -24.67 -29.76
N ASN A 358 33.28 -25.86 -29.52
CA ASN A 358 33.33 -26.57 -28.26
C ASN A 358 34.71 -26.59 -27.58
N GLN A 359 35.60 -25.62 -27.87
CA GLN A 359 36.97 -25.64 -27.34
C GLN A 359 37.34 -24.45 -26.45
N GLN A 360 36.72 -23.27 -26.60
CA GLN A 360 36.99 -22.13 -25.71
C GLN A 360 36.17 -22.16 -24.39
N GLN A 361 35.08 -22.93 -24.32
CA GLN A 361 34.25 -23.02 -23.11
C GLN A 361 34.90 -23.79 -21.95
N GLN A 362 35.87 -24.67 -22.19
CA GLN A 362 36.49 -25.45 -21.10
C GLN A 362 37.41 -24.59 -20.20
N GLN A 363 38.04 -23.54 -20.73
CA GLN A 363 38.85 -22.63 -19.90
C GLN A 363 38.00 -21.62 -19.10
N GLN A 364 36.84 -21.18 -19.61
CA GLN A 364 35.93 -20.29 -18.85
C GLN A 364 35.15 -21.02 -17.74
N ARG A 365 34.89 -22.33 -17.88
CA ARG A 365 34.20 -23.13 -16.86
C ARG A 365 34.94 -23.19 -15.52
N ARG A 366 36.26 -22.96 -15.48
CA ARG A 366 37.06 -22.97 -14.23
C ARG A 366 37.07 -21.64 -13.47
N ARG A 367 36.58 -20.53 -14.06
CA ARG A 367 36.56 -19.20 -13.40
C ARG A 367 35.20 -18.79 -12.81
N ASN A 368 34.10 -19.41 -13.22
CA ASN A 368 32.74 -19.05 -12.74
C ASN A 368 32.18 -20.03 -11.70
N ASN A 369 32.94 -20.26 -10.62
CA ASN A 369 32.39 -20.83 -9.39
C ASN A 369 31.76 -19.70 -8.54
N ARG A 370 30.83 -18.93 -9.13
CA ARG A 370 29.94 -18.08 -8.33
C ARG A 370 28.87 -19.00 -7.73
N PRO A 371 28.67 -19.00 -6.40
CA PRO A 371 27.62 -19.80 -5.80
C PRO A 371 26.26 -19.43 -6.42
N LEU A 372 25.42 -20.44 -6.65
CA LEU A 372 23.99 -20.23 -6.92
C LEU A 372 23.42 -19.46 -5.72
N VAL A 373 23.18 -18.15 -5.91
CA VAL A 373 22.72 -17.28 -4.82
C VAL A 373 21.32 -17.76 -4.40
N ALA A 374 21.21 -18.22 -3.16
CA ALA A 374 20.02 -18.84 -2.57
C ALA A 374 18.84 -17.87 -2.34
N ASP A 375 18.93 -16.62 -2.82
CA ASP A 375 18.11 -15.48 -2.36
C ASP A 375 17.14 -14.92 -3.41
N ARG A 376 16.88 -15.65 -4.50
CA ARG A 376 16.06 -15.12 -5.62
C ARG A 376 14.56 -15.10 -5.36
N ALA A 377 14.04 -15.71 -4.30
CA ALA A 377 12.59 -15.83 -4.07
C ALA A 377 11.85 -14.49 -3.89
N GLU A 378 12.57 -13.42 -3.55
CA GLU A 378 12.00 -12.11 -3.23
C GLU A 378 12.05 -11.09 -4.38
N CYS A 379 12.71 -11.41 -5.51
CA CYS A 379 12.83 -10.48 -6.63
C CYS A 379 11.55 -10.41 -7.47
N TRP A 380 11.01 -9.21 -7.69
CA TRP A 380 9.75 -9.00 -8.42
C TRP A 380 9.89 -8.99 -9.95
N PHE A 381 11.12 -8.99 -10.45
CA PHE A 381 11.44 -8.86 -11.89
C PHE A 381 12.05 -10.13 -12.48
N CYS A 382 12.46 -11.10 -11.66
CA CYS A 382 13.06 -12.33 -12.19
C CYS A 382 11.98 -13.30 -12.68
N LEU A 383 12.03 -13.68 -13.97
CA LEU A 383 11.11 -14.63 -14.62
C LEU A 383 10.96 -15.99 -13.90
N SER A 384 12.01 -16.39 -13.17
CA SER A 384 12.06 -17.66 -12.42
C SER A 384 11.44 -17.61 -11.02
N THR A 385 10.95 -16.44 -10.58
CA THR A 385 10.38 -16.28 -9.24
C THR A 385 8.88 -16.55 -9.21
N PRO A 386 8.34 -17.12 -8.12
CA PRO A 386 6.91 -17.30 -7.98
C PRO A 386 6.16 -15.97 -7.75
N THR A 387 6.85 -14.95 -7.24
CA THR A 387 6.31 -13.61 -6.90
C THR A 387 6.16 -12.66 -8.09
N LEU A 388 6.69 -13.01 -9.26
CA LEU A 388 6.55 -12.20 -10.47
C LEU A 388 5.09 -12.17 -10.96
N GLU A 389 4.58 -10.96 -11.18
CA GLU A 389 3.25 -10.68 -11.73
C GLU A 389 3.22 -10.92 -13.24
N ARG A 390 3.14 -12.19 -13.66
CA ARG A 390 3.27 -12.62 -15.07
C ARG A 390 2.25 -11.97 -16.02
N HIS A 391 1.08 -11.57 -15.53
CA HIS A 391 0.03 -10.95 -16.34
C HIS A 391 0.42 -9.55 -16.86
N LEU A 392 1.46 -8.93 -16.30
CA LEU A 392 1.99 -7.64 -16.73
C LEU A 392 3.01 -7.75 -17.87
N ILE A 393 3.52 -8.94 -18.19
CA ILE A 393 4.51 -9.14 -19.24
C ILE A 393 3.86 -8.92 -20.61
N VAL A 394 4.46 -8.06 -21.43
CA VAL A 394 4.02 -7.71 -22.79
C VAL A 394 4.71 -8.60 -23.82
N SER A 395 6.04 -8.64 -23.82
CA SER A 395 6.87 -9.32 -24.83
C SER A 395 8.16 -9.84 -24.16
N ILE A 396 8.71 -10.96 -24.62
CA ILE A 396 9.93 -11.57 -24.06
C ILE A 396 10.90 -11.83 -25.20
N GLY A 397 12.09 -11.21 -25.13
CA GLY A 397 13.22 -11.47 -26.01
C GLY A 397 14.16 -12.54 -25.45
N GLN A 398 15.39 -12.58 -25.96
CA GLN A 398 16.41 -13.54 -25.56
C GLN A 398 17.17 -13.09 -24.29
N GLU A 399 17.31 -11.80 -24.08
CA GLU A 399 18.15 -11.19 -23.03
C GLU A 399 17.37 -10.20 -22.14
N ALA A 400 16.23 -9.69 -22.61
CA ALA A 400 15.36 -8.73 -21.94
C ALA A 400 13.89 -8.97 -22.29
N TYR A 401 12.99 -8.41 -21.50
CA TYR A 401 11.55 -8.48 -21.73
C TYR A 401 10.89 -7.12 -21.47
N LEU A 402 9.74 -6.91 -22.13
CA LEU A 402 8.90 -5.73 -21.99
C LEU A 402 7.72 -6.04 -21.06
N ALA A 403 7.43 -5.15 -20.11
CA ALA A 403 6.29 -5.31 -19.20
C ALA A 403 5.63 -3.99 -18.84
N MET A 404 4.36 -4.05 -18.47
CA MET A 404 3.67 -2.96 -17.79
C MET A 404 4.13 -2.89 -16.32
N PRO A 405 4.42 -1.71 -15.74
CA PRO A 405 4.68 -1.58 -14.32
C PRO A 405 3.38 -1.69 -13.52
N LYS A 406 3.47 -2.26 -12.32
CA LYS A 406 2.42 -2.11 -11.31
C LYS A 406 2.28 -0.63 -10.96
N GLY A 407 1.10 -0.06 -11.18
CA GLY A 407 0.87 1.37 -11.01
C GLY A 407 1.50 2.23 -12.11
N ALA A 408 1.25 1.90 -13.37
CA ALA A 408 1.63 2.71 -14.53
C ALA A 408 1.13 4.17 -14.43
N ILE A 409 1.91 5.14 -14.92
CA ILE A 409 1.48 6.56 -14.90
C ILE A 409 0.30 6.73 -15.86
N CYS A 410 0.42 6.14 -17.04
CA CYS A 410 -0.57 6.08 -18.10
C CYS A 410 -0.48 4.72 -18.80
N GLY A 411 -1.32 4.48 -19.82
CA GLY A 411 -1.28 3.24 -20.62
C GLY A 411 0.01 3.05 -21.42
N ASP A 412 0.82 4.10 -21.54
CA ASP A 412 2.08 4.12 -22.30
C ASP A 412 3.33 4.07 -21.39
N HIS A 413 3.17 3.79 -20.09
CA HIS A 413 4.28 3.58 -19.18
C HIS A 413 4.64 2.09 -19.13
N LEU A 414 5.87 1.74 -19.54
CA LEU A 414 6.40 0.39 -19.66
C LEU A 414 7.75 0.26 -18.94
N LEU A 415 8.19 -0.98 -18.77
CA LEU A 415 9.50 -1.36 -18.27
C LEU A 415 10.20 -2.23 -19.31
N ILE A 416 11.46 -1.91 -19.63
CA ILE A 416 12.38 -2.84 -20.29
C ILE A 416 13.26 -3.44 -19.19
N VAL A 417 13.16 -4.75 -19.00
CA VAL A 417 13.77 -5.45 -17.89
C VAL A 417 14.72 -6.53 -18.44
N PRO A 418 16.00 -6.55 -18.05
CA PRO A 418 16.90 -7.63 -18.44
C PRO A 418 16.45 -8.95 -17.79
N ILE A 419 16.71 -10.07 -18.45
CA ILE A 419 16.51 -11.40 -17.88
C ILE A 419 17.62 -11.70 -16.84
N ALA A 420 18.83 -11.20 -17.10
CA ALA A 420 19.95 -11.26 -16.18
C ALA A 420 19.68 -10.40 -14.94
N HIS A 421 19.75 -11.02 -13.76
CA HIS A 421 19.58 -10.31 -12.49
C HIS A 421 20.83 -9.50 -12.15
N GLU A 422 20.85 -8.25 -12.59
CA GLU A 422 21.87 -7.27 -12.24
C GLU A 422 21.25 -6.10 -11.45
N ALA A 423 21.98 -5.56 -10.48
CA ALA A 423 21.53 -4.41 -9.68
C ALA A 423 21.63 -3.07 -10.43
N SER A 424 22.53 -3.02 -11.41
CA SER A 424 22.92 -1.82 -12.17
C SER A 424 22.96 -2.16 -13.66
N THR A 425 22.48 -1.25 -14.49
CA THR A 425 22.61 -1.37 -15.95
C THR A 425 24.06 -1.38 -16.44
N LEU A 426 25.01 -0.79 -15.69
CA LEU A 426 26.44 -0.80 -16.04
C LEU A 426 27.03 -2.22 -16.05
N ALA A 427 26.47 -3.12 -15.24
CA ALA A 427 26.90 -4.52 -15.12
C ALA A 427 26.34 -5.43 -16.23
N LEU A 428 25.42 -4.92 -17.06
CA LEU A 428 24.81 -5.71 -18.13
C LEU A 428 25.82 -6.06 -19.24
N SER A 429 25.59 -7.18 -19.91
CA SER A 429 26.39 -7.55 -21.08
C SER A 429 26.01 -6.69 -22.29
N ASP A 430 26.94 -6.54 -23.23
CA ASP A 430 26.68 -5.80 -24.47
C ASP A 430 25.59 -6.47 -25.34
N ALA A 431 25.39 -7.78 -25.20
CA ALA A 431 24.27 -8.49 -25.85
C ALA A 431 22.93 -8.09 -25.22
N THR A 432 22.86 -8.09 -23.89
CA THR A 432 21.67 -7.68 -23.15
C THR A 432 21.30 -6.23 -23.44
N TRP A 433 22.29 -5.33 -23.42
CA TRP A 433 22.06 -3.92 -23.71
C TRP A 433 21.59 -3.68 -25.15
N ARG A 434 22.18 -4.39 -26.14
CA ARG A 434 21.73 -4.31 -27.54
C ARG A 434 20.27 -4.71 -27.71
N GLU A 435 19.81 -5.73 -27.01
CA GLU A 435 18.39 -6.11 -27.08
C GLU A 435 17.48 -5.07 -26.41
N MET A 436 17.91 -4.48 -25.30
CA MET A 436 17.18 -3.35 -24.67
C MET A 436 17.09 -2.13 -25.61
N GLU A 437 18.15 -1.81 -26.35
CA GLU A 437 18.12 -0.79 -27.41
C GLU A 437 17.16 -1.16 -28.55
N ARG A 438 17.09 -2.44 -28.93
CA ARG A 438 16.15 -2.94 -29.94
C ARG A 438 14.68 -2.76 -29.49
N PHE A 439 14.37 -3.01 -28.22
CA PHE A 439 13.07 -2.66 -27.63
C PHE A 439 12.82 -1.15 -27.65
N LYS A 440 13.79 -0.31 -27.27
CA LYS A 440 13.63 1.16 -27.36
C LYS A 440 13.36 1.62 -28.79
N ALA A 441 14.09 1.10 -29.78
CA ALA A 441 13.88 1.42 -31.20
C ALA A 441 12.48 1.03 -31.68
N ALA A 442 12.01 -0.17 -31.33
CA ALA A 442 10.65 -0.60 -31.66
C ALA A 442 9.58 0.26 -30.97
N LEU A 443 9.79 0.63 -29.70
CA LEU A 443 8.90 1.53 -28.95
C LEU A 443 8.86 2.95 -29.53
N ARG A 444 9.98 3.48 -30.04
CA ARG A 444 9.99 4.77 -30.76
C ARG A 444 9.04 4.73 -31.96
N ARG A 445 9.08 3.67 -32.78
CA ARG A 445 8.17 3.51 -33.92
C ARG A 445 6.71 3.40 -33.48
N TYR A 446 6.45 2.62 -32.43
CA TYR A 446 5.11 2.45 -31.86
C TYR A 446 4.53 3.78 -31.36
N PHE A 447 5.29 4.53 -30.55
CA PHE A 447 4.84 5.82 -30.04
C PHE A 447 4.71 6.88 -31.14
N ALA A 448 5.61 6.89 -32.13
CA ALA A 448 5.49 7.77 -33.29
C ALA A 448 4.19 7.51 -34.08
N SER A 449 3.73 6.26 -34.20
CA SER A 449 2.44 5.95 -34.83
C SER A 449 1.21 6.47 -34.06
N GLN A 450 1.41 6.94 -32.82
CA GLN A 450 0.38 7.50 -31.94
C GLN A 450 0.62 8.98 -31.60
N ASP A 451 1.47 9.68 -32.37
CA ASP A 451 1.86 11.07 -32.14
C ASP A 451 2.45 11.32 -30.73
N LYS A 452 3.31 10.39 -30.31
CA LYS A 452 4.04 10.42 -29.04
C LYS A 452 5.54 10.23 -29.26
N GLU A 453 6.34 10.72 -28.33
CA GLU A 453 7.79 10.52 -28.29
C GLU A 453 8.23 9.74 -27.06
N LEU A 454 9.35 9.03 -27.17
CA LEU A 454 9.86 8.13 -26.13
C LEU A 454 10.63 8.91 -25.06
N LEU A 455 10.19 8.81 -23.81
CA LEU A 455 10.96 9.20 -22.62
C LEU A 455 11.55 7.94 -21.96
N VAL A 456 12.85 7.95 -21.65
CA VAL A 456 13.55 6.84 -20.95
C VAL A 456 14.13 7.33 -19.64
N ILE A 457 14.01 6.52 -18.59
CA ILE A 457 14.61 6.78 -17.28
C ILE A 457 15.34 5.51 -16.80
N ASP A 458 16.61 5.66 -16.45
CA ASP A 458 17.43 4.65 -15.79
C ASP A 458 17.85 5.17 -14.42
N ARG A 459 17.34 4.53 -13.36
CA ARG A 459 17.73 4.86 -11.99
C ARG A 459 18.74 3.83 -11.49
N ASN A 460 20.00 4.23 -11.51
CA ASN A 460 21.13 3.47 -11.02
C ASN A 460 21.55 3.93 -9.63
N VAL A 461 20.64 3.80 -8.67
CA VAL A 461 20.85 4.21 -7.28
C VAL A 461 20.59 3.02 -6.37
N ALA A 462 21.51 2.76 -5.45
CA ALA A 462 21.38 1.66 -4.49
C ALA A 462 20.12 1.85 -3.62
N THR A 463 19.32 0.79 -3.50
CA THR A 463 18.15 0.76 -2.61
C THR A 463 18.23 -0.44 -1.68
N LEU A 464 17.58 -0.37 -0.53
CA LEU A 464 17.50 -1.50 0.42
C LEU A 464 16.70 -2.66 -0.20
N GLY A 465 17.30 -3.86 -0.28
CA GLY A 465 16.66 -5.10 -0.77
C GLY A 465 17.27 -5.65 -2.07
N ALA A 466 16.69 -6.75 -2.58
CA ALA A 466 17.10 -7.34 -3.86
C ALA A 466 16.76 -6.40 -5.03
N THR A 467 17.76 -5.68 -5.54
CA THR A 467 17.61 -4.77 -6.68
C THR A 467 17.78 -5.51 -8.00
N HIS A 468 16.87 -5.27 -8.94
CA HIS A 468 16.99 -5.68 -10.34
C HIS A 468 16.80 -4.42 -11.20
N CYS A 469 17.83 -4.06 -11.98
CA CYS A 469 17.81 -2.89 -12.84
C CYS A 469 16.74 -3.04 -13.94
N HIS A 470 16.21 -1.91 -14.39
CA HIS A 470 15.25 -1.82 -15.49
C HIS A 470 15.24 -0.40 -16.03
N LEU A 471 14.86 -0.23 -17.30
CA LEU A 471 14.55 1.08 -17.87
C LEU A 471 13.06 1.35 -17.74
N GLN A 472 12.67 2.51 -17.20
CA GLN A 472 11.29 2.99 -17.30
C GLN A 472 11.12 3.74 -18.62
N ILE A 473 10.04 3.44 -19.33
CA ILE A 473 9.70 4.03 -20.62
C ILE A 473 8.34 4.69 -20.51
N VAL A 474 8.19 5.90 -21.03
CA VAL A 474 6.90 6.59 -21.07
C VAL A 474 6.69 7.19 -22.45
N GLY A 475 5.55 6.89 -23.08
CA GLY A 475 5.10 7.62 -24.27
C GLY A 475 4.59 9.02 -23.89
N VAL A 476 5.29 10.06 -24.33
CA VAL A 476 4.95 11.45 -24.08
C VAL A 476 4.24 12.04 -25.30
N PRO A 477 3.02 12.59 -25.17
CA PRO A 477 2.36 13.29 -26.28
C PRO A 477 3.25 14.36 -26.89
N LYS A 478 3.28 14.46 -28.23
CA LYS A 478 4.23 15.33 -28.94
C LYS A 478 4.11 16.80 -28.53
N GLU A 479 2.91 17.27 -28.22
CA GLU A 479 2.65 18.62 -27.73
C GLU A 479 3.29 18.93 -26.35
N LYS A 480 3.64 17.88 -25.59
CA LYS A 480 4.33 17.99 -24.29
C LYS A 480 5.83 17.70 -24.39
N ALA A 481 6.27 17.01 -25.44
CA ALA A 481 7.65 16.56 -25.61
C ALA A 481 8.67 17.70 -25.51
N GLY A 482 8.44 18.84 -26.19
CA GLY A 482 9.35 19.99 -26.13
C GLY A 482 9.52 20.63 -24.75
N ALA A 483 8.62 20.35 -23.79
CA ALA A 483 8.75 20.83 -22.41
C ALA A 483 9.58 19.89 -21.51
N ALA A 484 9.96 18.69 -21.99
CA ALA A 484 10.56 17.64 -21.16
C ALA A 484 11.82 18.10 -20.42
N ARG A 485 12.78 18.70 -21.13
CA ARG A 485 14.05 19.20 -20.55
C ARG A 485 13.80 20.21 -19.44
N ARG A 486 12.97 21.22 -19.73
CA ARG A 486 12.62 22.28 -18.77
C ARG A 486 11.93 21.73 -17.53
N VAL A 487 11.01 20.78 -17.68
CA VAL A 487 10.31 20.16 -16.55
C VAL A 487 11.27 19.34 -15.69
N PHE A 488 12.15 18.55 -16.30
CA PHE A 488 13.15 17.76 -15.57
C PHE A 488 14.13 18.66 -14.80
N GLU A 489 14.59 19.76 -15.38
CA GLU A 489 15.46 20.73 -14.71
C GLU A 489 14.73 21.46 -13.57
N ALA A 490 13.52 21.99 -13.82
CA ALA A 490 12.75 22.72 -12.82
C ALA A 490 12.29 21.86 -11.63
N GLU A 491 11.88 20.61 -11.88
CA GLU A 491 11.63 19.67 -10.79
C GLU A 491 12.95 19.25 -10.13
N GLY A 492 14.03 19.12 -10.89
CA GLY A 492 15.36 18.77 -10.40
C GLY A 492 15.87 19.74 -9.34
N GLU A 493 15.73 21.04 -9.57
CA GLU A 493 16.09 22.09 -8.61
C GLU A 493 15.41 21.91 -7.24
N LYS A 494 14.14 21.50 -7.22
CA LYS A 494 13.36 21.30 -5.98
C LYS A 494 13.84 20.10 -5.15
N TYR A 495 14.44 19.10 -5.80
CA TYR A 495 14.86 17.84 -5.17
C TYR A 495 16.38 17.64 -5.19
N HIS A 496 17.15 18.70 -5.47
CA HIS A 496 18.61 18.66 -5.55
C HIS A 496 19.14 17.66 -6.60
N VAL A 497 18.41 17.49 -7.70
CA VAL A 497 18.83 16.70 -8.87
C VAL A 497 19.32 17.68 -9.94
N LYS A 498 20.63 17.67 -10.19
CA LYS A 498 21.28 18.54 -11.20
C LYS A 498 21.76 17.69 -12.35
N PHE A 499 21.18 17.92 -13.53
CA PHE A 499 21.58 17.24 -14.75
C PHE A 499 22.70 17.99 -15.46
N HIS A 500 23.59 17.23 -16.09
CA HIS A 500 24.45 17.69 -17.17
C HIS A 500 24.18 16.83 -18.41
N GLU A 501 24.47 17.36 -19.59
CA GLU A 501 24.28 16.62 -20.83
C GLU A 501 25.37 15.55 -20.98
N LEU A 502 24.96 14.34 -21.33
CA LEU A 502 25.86 13.26 -21.69
C LEU A 502 26.39 13.52 -23.10
N LEU A 503 27.42 14.37 -23.20
CA LEU A 503 28.04 14.75 -24.46
C LEU A 503 28.87 13.57 -25.01
N ARG A 504 28.72 13.30 -26.31
CA ARG A 504 29.68 12.45 -27.04
C ARG A 504 31.01 13.20 -27.13
N GLY A 505 32.13 12.48 -27.01
CA GLY A 505 33.46 13.07 -27.11
C GLY A 505 33.66 13.80 -28.44
N ALA A 506 34.54 14.82 -28.45
CA ALA A 506 34.86 15.60 -29.64
C ALA A 506 35.38 14.74 -30.82
N ASP A 507 35.94 13.57 -30.52
CA ASP A 507 36.51 12.63 -31.50
C ASP A 507 35.45 11.83 -32.29
N GLU A 508 34.18 11.80 -31.85
CA GLU A 508 33.11 11.03 -32.54
C GLU A 508 32.32 11.84 -33.57
N LYS A 509 32.52 13.16 -33.68
CA LYS A 509 31.97 13.94 -34.81
C LYS A 509 32.55 13.50 -36.17
N ALA A 510 33.63 12.72 -36.17
CA ALA A 510 34.21 12.12 -37.36
C ALA A 510 33.45 10.87 -37.86
N ASP A 511 32.75 10.15 -36.97
CA ASP A 511 32.11 8.86 -37.28
C ASP A 511 30.70 8.99 -37.87
N GLU A 512 30.10 10.18 -37.97
CA GLU A 512 28.89 10.35 -38.79
C GLU A 512 29.15 10.10 -40.30
N LYS A 513 30.41 10.11 -40.73
CA LYS A 513 30.81 9.70 -42.10
C LYS A 513 31.15 8.22 -42.21
N ALA A 514 31.31 7.50 -41.11
CA ALA A 514 31.52 6.06 -41.09
C ALA A 514 30.22 5.41 -40.61
N ASN A 515 29.51 4.73 -41.51
CA ASN A 515 28.20 4.11 -41.28
C ASN A 515 28.27 2.89 -40.31
N ALA A 516 29.10 2.94 -39.26
CA ALA A 516 29.29 1.93 -38.25
C ALA A 516 28.48 2.32 -37.00
N PRO A 517 27.34 1.66 -36.72
CA PRO A 517 26.58 1.94 -35.51
C PRO A 517 27.43 1.57 -34.29
N SER A 518 27.62 2.53 -33.37
CA SER A 518 28.11 2.27 -32.02
C SER A 518 27.33 1.09 -31.43
N THR A 519 28.02 -0.02 -31.19
CA THR A 519 27.40 -1.33 -30.90
C THR A 519 26.79 -1.41 -29.50
N THR A 520 27.01 -0.43 -28.63
CA THR A 520 26.57 -0.40 -27.23
C THR A 520 25.81 0.87 -26.83
N GLY A 521 25.50 1.77 -27.77
CA GLY A 521 24.71 2.98 -27.48
C GLY A 521 25.36 3.87 -26.39
N PRO A 522 24.59 4.43 -25.43
CA PRO A 522 25.17 5.27 -24.38
C PRO A 522 25.88 4.47 -23.27
N LEU A 523 25.85 3.13 -23.26
CA LEU A 523 26.35 2.33 -22.15
C LEU A 523 27.84 2.55 -21.88
N GLU A 524 28.66 2.66 -22.92
CA GLU A 524 30.09 2.88 -22.77
C GLU A 524 30.40 4.27 -22.19
N LEU A 525 29.72 5.31 -22.68
CA LEU A 525 29.81 6.65 -22.10
C LEU A 525 29.35 6.69 -20.65
N LEU A 526 28.26 5.98 -20.32
CA LEU A 526 27.78 5.87 -18.94
C LEU A 526 28.82 5.18 -18.05
N ARG A 527 29.45 4.09 -18.51
CA ARG A 527 30.53 3.42 -17.77
C ARG A 527 31.72 4.35 -17.55
N GLN A 528 32.13 5.11 -18.57
CA GLN A 528 33.26 6.02 -18.50
C GLN A 528 33.00 7.22 -17.58
N GLN A 529 31.84 7.88 -17.70
CA GLN A 529 31.55 9.12 -16.98
C GLN A 529 31.12 8.90 -15.53
N THR A 530 30.43 7.79 -15.24
CA THR A 530 29.98 7.49 -13.87
C THR A 530 31.06 6.85 -13.01
N ASP A 531 32.09 6.24 -13.62
CA ASP A 531 33.13 5.47 -12.92
C ASP A 531 32.53 4.45 -11.92
N GLY A 532 31.39 3.85 -12.29
CA GLY A 532 30.67 2.88 -11.46
C GLY A 532 29.90 3.48 -10.26
N LYS A 533 29.82 4.80 -10.12
CA LYS A 533 29.06 5.49 -9.08
C LYS A 533 27.56 5.45 -9.35
N SER A 534 26.75 5.75 -8.33
CA SER A 534 25.29 5.86 -8.48
C SER A 534 24.93 7.05 -9.35
N PHE A 535 23.95 6.88 -10.23
CA PHE A 535 23.50 7.93 -11.15
C PHE A 535 22.00 7.82 -11.46
N LEU A 536 21.45 8.92 -11.97
CA LEU A 536 20.18 8.95 -12.66
C LEU A 536 20.43 9.39 -14.11
N TYR A 537 19.99 8.58 -15.05
CA TYR A 537 20.09 8.86 -16.48
C TYR A 537 18.69 9.00 -17.10
N ALA A 538 18.53 9.96 -18.01
CA ALA A 538 17.29 10.17 -18.73
C ALA A 538 17.55 10.47 -20.22
N GLU A 539 16.74 9.86 -21.10
CA GLU A 539 16.61 10.24 -22.50
C GLU A 539 15.31 11.04 -22.65
N LEU A 540 15.42 12.34 -22.87
CA LEU A 540 14.29 13.26 -22.96
C LEU A 540 13.96 13.57 -24.41
N PRO A 541 12.69 13.47 -24.84
CA PRO A 541 12.28 13.92 -26.17
C PRO A 541 12.37 15.45 -26.27
N ASP A 542 12.59 15.98 -27.48
CA ASP A 542 12.66 17.42 -27.75
C ASP A 542 11.43 17.96 -28.51
N GLY A 543 10.51 17.11 -28.95
CA GLY A 543 9.31 17.49 -29.70
C GLY A 543 9.53 17.62 -31.20
N GLU A 544 10.78 17.50 -31.66
CA GLU A 544 11.18 17.52 -33.07
C GLU A 544 11.60 16.10 -33.55
N GLY A 545 11.35 15.08 -32.72
CA GLY A 545 11.76 13.70 -32.98
C GLY A 545 13.21 13.39 -32.58
N GLY A 546 13.93 14.34 -31.98
CA GLY A 546 15.25 14.14 -31.41
C GLY A 546 15.19 13.73 -29.93
N THR A 547 16.36 13.59 -29.32
CA THR A 547 16.46 13.14 -27.92
C THR A 547 17.69 13.73 -27.26
N THR A 548 17.49 14.41 -26.13
CA THR A 548 18.58 14.90 -25.27
C THR A 548 18.89 13.87 -24.18
N ARG A 549 20.17 13.60 -23.95
CA ARG A 549 20.63 12.65 -22.94
C ARG A 549 21.15 13.40 -21.73
N LEU A 550 20.52 13.20 -20.57
CA LEU A 550 20.87 13.85 -19.32
C LEU A 550 21.41 12.84 -18.32
N LEU A 551 22.45 13.23 -17.59
CA LEU A 551 23.07 12.46 -16.52
C LEU A 551 23.13 13.30 -15.23
N HIS A 552 22.79 12.68 -14.11
CA HIS A 552 22.95 13.24 -12.78
C HIS A 552 23.73 12.26 -11.91
N ASP A 553 24.89 12.69 -11.43
CA ASP A 553 25.68 11.94 -10.46
C ASP A 553 25.03 12.01 -9.08
N VAL A 554 24.83 10.85 -8.47
CA VAL A 554 24.14 10.74 -7.18
C VAL A 554 25.14 10.63 -6.04
N GLU A 555 25.22 11.68 -5.23
CA GLU A 555 26.02 11.73 -4.02
C GLU A 555 25.11 11.75 -2.78
N GLY A 556 25.17 10.72 -1.95
CA GLY A 556 24.41 10.66 -0.69
C GLY A 556 22.91 10.38 -0.85
N LYS A 557 22.05 11.14 -0.14
CA LYS A 557 20.60 10.92 -0.14
C LYS A 557 19.99 11.39 -1.47
N HIS A 558 19.28 10.50 -2.16
CA HIS A 558 18.63 10.80 -3.43
C HIS A 558 17.15 10.43 -3.43
N TYR A 559 16.33 11.26 -4.07
CA TYR A 559 14.91 10.97 -4.24
C TYR A 559 14.70 9.89 -5.32
N VAL A 560 14.63 8.63 -4.90
CA VAL A 560 14.57 7.45 -5.78
C VAL A 560 13.36 7.39 -6.74
N GLN A 561 12.35 8.24 -6.56
CA GLN A 561 11.19 8.35 -7.46
C GLN A 561 11.27 9.58 -8.37
N PHE A 562 12.38 10.33 -8.37
CA PHE A 562 12.51 11.59 -9.09
C PHE A 562 12.17 11.46 -10.58
N GLY A 563 12.75 10.48 -11.29
CA GLY A 563 12.48 10.33 -12.74
C GLY A 563 10.99 10.12 -13.03
N ARG A 564 10.32 9.28 -12.22
CA ARG A 564 8.87 9.08 -12.30
C ARG A 564 8.10 10.37 -11.96
N HIS A 565 8.53 11.09 -10.94
CA HIS A 565 7.93 12.37 -10.53
C HIS A 565 7.97 13.37 -11.68
N ALA A 566 9.16 13.60 -12.27
CA ALA A 566 9.34 14.51 -13.40
C ALA A 566 8.51 14.08 -14.62
N ALA A 567 8.49 12.79 -14.96
CA ALA A 567 7.62 12.26 -16.02
C ALA A 567 6.13 12.49 -15.74
N SER A 568 5.69 12.33 -14.49
CA SER A 568 4.30 12.56 -14.11
C SER A 568 3.92 14.04 -14.15
N CYS A 569 4.82 14.94 -13.78
CA CYS A 569 4.64 16.39 -13.94
C CYS A 569 4.57 16.77 -15.42
N LEU A 570 5.46 16.23 -16.25
CA LEU A 570 5.45 16.43 -17.70
C LEU A 570 4.12 16.02 -18.35
N LEU A 571 3.47 14.98 -17.82
CA LEU A 571 2.17 14.51 -18.29
C LEU A 571 0.97 15.26 -17.68
N ASP A 572 1.18 16.28 -16.86
CA ASP A 572 0.15 16.97 -16.05
C ASP A 572 -0.58 16.04 -15.08
N MET A 573 0.12 15.03 -14.59
CA MET A 573 -0.38 14.03 -13.64
C MET A 573 0.50 13.97 -12.38
N PRO A 574 0.83 15.09 -11.70
CA PRO A 574 1.80 15.10 -10.60
C PRO A 574 1.42 14.18 -9.42
N ARG A 575 0.11 13.94 -9.21
CA ARG A 575 -0.35 12.95 -8.21
C ARG A 575 0.13 11.53 -8.52
N ARG A 576 0.36 11.20 -9.79
CA ARG A 576 0.82 9.88 -10.24
C ARG A 576 2.34 9.65 -10.04
N ALA A 577 3.06 10.63 -9.51
CA ALA A 577 4.45 10.48 -9.07
C ALA A 577 4.64 9.32 -8.09
N ASN A 578 3.68 9.10 -7.19
CA ASN A 578 3.65 7.93 -6.32
C ASN A 578 2.91 6.78 -7.01
N TRP A 579 3.64 5.74 -7.40
CA TRP A 579 3.09 4.58 -8.11
C TRP A 579 1.95 3.88 -7.35
N LYS A 580 1.92 3.97 -6.02
CA LYS A 580 0.83 3.41 -5.20
C LYS A 580 -0.53 4.05 -5.48
N PHE A 581 -0.57 5.29 -5.96
CA PHE A 581 -1.79 5.98 -6.36
C PHE A 581 -2.26 5.60 -7.77
N CYS A 582 -1.47 4.81 -8.48
CA CYS A 582 -1.78 4.37 -9.84
C CYS A 582 -2.12 2.87 -9.91
N VAL A 583 -2.06 2.15 -8.78
CA VAL A 583 -2.36 0.72 -8.75
C VAL A 583 -3.84 0.52 -9.06
N VAL A 584 -4.11 -0.35 -10.02
CA VAL A 584 -5.44 -0.79 -10.41
C VAL A 584 -5.60 -2.26 -10.06
N THR A 585 -6.82 -2.79 -10.17
CA THR A 585 -7.08 -4.21 -9.86
C THR A 585 -6.39 -5.11 -10.88
N LYS A 586 -6.09 -6.36 -10.50
CA LYS A 586 -5.45 -7.32 -11.42
C LYS A 586 -6.23 -7.51 -12.75
N PRO A 587 -7.57 -7.61 -12.77
CA PRO A 587 -8.32 -7.66 -14.04
C PRO A 587 -8.16 -6.39 -14.89
N GLU A 588 -8.04 -5.22 -14.27
CA GLU A 588 -7.75 -3.97 -14.98
C GLU A 588 -6.32 -3.94 -15.51
N GLU A 589 -5.34 -4.42 -14.73
CA GLU A 589 -3.95 -4.61 -15.19
C GLU A 589 -3.88 -5.56 -16.39
N GLU A 590 -4.60 -6.69 -16.33
CA GLU A 590 -4.73 -7.63 -17.43
C GLU A 590 -5.35 -6.96 -18.66
N LYS A 591 -6.44 -6.20 -18.49
CA LYS A 591 -7.09 -5.47 -19.57
C LYS A 591 -6.17 -4.43 -20.21
N LEU A 592 -5.43 -3.66 -19.41
CA LEU A 592 -4.46 -2.67 -19.88
C LEU A 592 -3.32 -3.36 -20.65
N THR A 593 -2.75 -4.41 -20.08
CA THR A 593 -1.66 -5.17 -20.69
C THR A 593 -2.10 -5.82 -22.00
N GLN A 594 -3.30 -6.42 -22.05
CA GLN A 594 -3.84 -7.00 -23.28
C GLN A 594 -4.16 -5.94 -24.34
N THR A 595 -4.63 -4.77 -23.92
CA THR A 595 -4.84 -3.64 -24.83
C THR A 595 -3.53 -3.18 -25.44
N PHE A 596 -2.49 -3.01 -24.62
CA PHE A 596 -1.15 -2.67 -25.09
C PHE A 596 -0.61 -3.75 -26.03
N LYS A 597 -0.66 -5.04 -25.65
CA LYS A 597 -0.22 -6.17 -26.50
C LYS A 597 -0.82 -6.13 -27.90
N ARG A 598 -2.13 -5.91 -28.00
CA ARG A 598 -2.81 -5.83 -29.31
C ARG A 598 -2.27 -4.70 -30.19
N GLN A 599 -1.99 -3.54 -29.59
CA GLN A 599 -1.46 -2.38 -30.31
C GLN A 599 0.04 -2.52 -30.60
N TRP A 600 0.78 -3.19 -29.71
CA TRP A 600 2.22 -3.44 -29.80
C TRP A 600 2.58 -4.50 -30.83
N LYS A 601 1.69 -5.48 -31.06
CA LYS A 601 1.92 -6.65 -31.94
C LYS A 601 2.63 -6.33 -33.28
N PRO A 602 2.27 -5.28 -34.04
CA PRO A 602 2.94 -4.98 -35.32
C PRO A 602 4.40 -4.50 -35.19
N PHE A 603 4.81 -4.10 -34.00
CA PHE A 603 6.14 -3.57 -33.70
C PHE A 603 7.01 -4.56 -32.93
N ASP A 604 6.41 -5.66 -32.46
CA ASP A 604 7.02 -6.64 -31.57
C ASP A 604 7.97 -7.57 -32.32
N PHE A 605 9.26 -7.26 -32.28
CA PHE A 605 10.29 -8.05 -32.97
C PHE A 605 10.50 -9.44 -32.37
N THR A 606 9.96 -9.72 -31.18
CA THR A 606 10.12 -11.05 -30.54
C THR A 606 9.12 -12.07 -31.08
N LEU A 607 8.19 -11.65 -31.95
CA LEU A 607 7.18 -12.50 -32.57
C LEU A 607 7.60 -13.03 -33.94
N GLU A 608 8.86 -12.83 -34.35
CA GLU A 608 9.37 -13.32 -35.64
C GLU A 608 9.06 -14.82 -35.81
N GLU A 609 8.29 -15.12 -36.85
CA GLU A 609 7.81 -16.43 -37.26
C GLU A 609 9.00 -17.31 -37.71
N ASP A 610 8.94 -18.60 -37.40
CA ASP A 610 9.70 -19.65 -38.10
C ASP A 610 9.26 -19.66 -39.59
N GLU A 611 9.67 -18.65 -40.37
CA GLU A 611 9.66 -18.74 -41.82
C GLU A 611 10.99 -19.37 -42.28
N GLY A 612 11.00 -20.71 -42.27
CA GLY A 612 11.82 -21.51 -43.18
C GLY A 612 13.00 -22.28 -42.58
N GLU A 613 12.79 -23.56 -42.26
CA GLU A 613 13.41 -24.70 -42.97
C GLU A 613 12.61 -26.00 -42.77
#